data_AF-A0A3C0Q661-F1
#
_entry.id   AF-A0A3C0Q661-F1
#
_cell.length_a   1.000
_cell.length_b   1.000
_cell.length_c   1.000
_cell.angle_alpha   90.00
_cell.angle_beta   90.00
_cell.angle_gamma   90.00
#
_symmetry.space_group_name_H-M   'P 1'
#
loop_
_entity.id
_entity.type
_entity.pdbx_description
1 polymer ?
#
loop_
_entity_poly.entity_id
_entity_poly.type
_entity_poly.pdbx_seq_one_letter_code
_entity_poly.pdbx_strand_id
1 'polypeptide(L)'
;MFRIPHATTDNQPKYIYLHKLEHLYDNRPILLAEEVSLPFRRRLFLLKRWRDERISYLYECFRDFDYDSDKILHKLLLHIKRMKRLRQESRLENKDI
;
A
#
# COMPACT_ATOMS: atom_id res chain seq x y z
N MET A 1 7.81 -16.05 -6.11
CA MET A 1 7.74 -17.19 -5.18
C MET A 1 7.00 -16.70 -3.94
N PHE A 2 5.80 -17.22 -3.67
CA PHE A 2 4.98 -16.84 -2.51
C PHE A 2 5.65 -17.37 -1.24
N ARG A 3 6.01 -16.47 -0.31
CA ARG A 3 6.42 -16.86 1.05
C ARG A 3 5.16 -16.89 1.91
N ILE A 4 4.95 -18.01 2.59
CA ILE A 4 3.87 -18.19 3.58
C ILE A 4 3.95 -17.01 4.57
N PRO A 5 2.81 -16.38 4.94
CA PRO A 5 2.82 -15.31 5.93
C PRO A 5 3.58 -15.76 7.18
N HIS A 6 4.51 -14.93 7.66
CA HIS A 6 5.03 -15.13 9.01
C HIS A 6 3.81 -15.08 9.95
N ALA A 7 3.50 -16.19 10.60
CA ALA A 7 2.45 -16.23 11.61
C ALA A 7 2.98 -15.55 12.88
N THR A 8 2.13 -14.82 13.58
CA THR A 8 2.43 -14.38 14.95
C THR A 8 2.48 -15.60 15.87
N THR A 9 2.98 -15.42 17.10
CA THR A 9 2.94 -16.44 18.16
C THR A 9 1.53 -16.99 18.42
N ASP A 10 0.49 -16.23 18.09
CA ASP A 10 -0.92 -16.60 18.24
C ASP A 10 -1.55 -17.12 16.93
N ASN A 11 -0.73 -17.58 15.98
CA ASN A 11 -1.17 -18.15 14.70
C ASN A 11 -2.00 -17.19 13.81
N GLN A 12 -1.88 -15.88 14.03
CA GLN A 12 -2.53 -14.87 13.18
C GLN A 12 -1.59 -14.42 12.05
N PRO A 13 -2.11 -14.06 10.86
CA PRO A 13 -1.27 -13.55 9.79
C PRO A 13 -0.68 -12.19 10.19
N LYS A 14 0.64 -12.08 10.31
CA LYS A 14 1.33 -10.86 10.76
C LYS A 14 1.19 -9.66 9.79
N TYR A 15 0.95 -9.92 8.51
CA TYR A 15 0.84 -8.91 7.45
C TYR A 15 -0.44 -9.09 6.61
N ILE A 16 -1.61 -8.96 7.25
CA ILE A 16 -2.92 -9.26 6.66
C ILE A 16 -3.17 -8.46 5.38
N TYR A 17 -2.91 -7.15 5.39
CA TYR A 17 -3.19 -6.27 4.27
C TYR A 17 -2.16 -6.41 3.16
N LEU A 18 -0.89 -6.62 3.51
CA LEU A 18 0.18 -6.99 2.58
C LEU A 18 -0.25 -8.19 1.74
N HIS A 19 -0.56 -9.31 2.40
CA HIS A 19 -0.90 -10.56 1.73
C HIS A 19 -2.22 -10.49 0.97
N LYS A 20 -3.28 -9.91 1.57
CA LYS A 20 -4.57 -9.82 0.89
C LYS A 20 -4.49 -9.00 -0.40
N LEU A 21 -3.77 -7.89 -0.40
CA LEU A 21 -3.68 -7.04 -1.59
C LEU A 21 -2.66 -7.57 -2.60
N GLU A 22 -1.58 -8.21 -2.17
CA GLU A 22 -0.69 -8.93 -3.09
C GLU A 22 -1.43 -10.07 -3.80
N HIS A 23 -2.33 -10.77 -3.10
CA HIS A 23 -3.18 -11.80 -3.69
C HIS A 23 -4.23 -11.22 -4.65
N LEU A 24 -4.95 -10.16 -4.24
CA LEU A 24 -6.01 -9.56 -5.06
C LEU A 24 -5.48 -8.85 -6.31
N TYR A 25 -4.25 -8.37 -6.29
CA TYR A 25 -3.69 -7.53 -7.36
C TYR A 25 -2.38 -8.06 -7.94
N ASP A 26 -2.09 -9.36 -7.82
CA ASP A 26 -0.86 -10.01 -8.34
C ASP A 26 0.43 -9.26 -7.98
N ASN A 27 0.62 -8.91 -6.70
CA ASN A 27 1.75 -8.12 -6.20
C ASN A 27 1.84 -6.68 -6.77
N ARG A 28 0.76 -6.15 -7.34
CA ARG A 28 0.66 -4.78 -7.86
C ARG A 28 -0.35 -3.98 -7.05
N PRO A 29 -0.06 -3.64 -5.78
CA PRO A 29 -0.99 -2.89 -4.92
C PRO A 29 -1.39 -1.53 -5.51
N ILE A 30 -0.59 -0.99 -6.44
CA ILE A 30 -0.90 0.22 -7.20
C ILE A 30 -2.25 0.17 -7.94
N LEU A 31 -2.73 -1.01 -8.36
CA LEU A 31 -4.01 -1.16 -9.06
C LEU A 31 -5.20 -0.76 -8.17
N LEU A 32 -5.08 -0.91 -6.84
CA LEU A 32 -6.06 -0.41 -5.88
C LEU A 32 -6.21 1.12 -5.92
N ALA A 33 -5.18 1.86 -6.37
CA ALA A 33 -5.29 3.30 -6.55
C ALA A 33 -6.28 3.66 -7.66
N GLU A 34 -6.40 2.81 -8.69
CA GLU A 34 -7.22 3.01 -9.87
C GLU A 34 -8.65 2.46 -9.69
N GLU A 35 -8.89 1.67 -8.65
CA GLU A 35 -10.18 1.03 -8.35
C GLU A 35 -11.31 2.04 -8.11
N VAL A 36 -12.12 2.30 -9.13
CA VAL A 36 -13.20 3.29 -9.08
C VAL A 36 -14.38 2.84 -8.21
N SER A 37 -14.56 1.53 -8.02
CA SER A 37 -15.62 1.00 -7.16
C SER A 37 -15.41 1.33 -5.68
N LEU A 38 -14.18 1.69 -5.29
CA LEU A 38 -13.85 2.01 -3.90
C LEU A 38 -13.75 3.53 -3.66
N PRO A 39 -14.38 4.03 -2.58
CA PRO A 39 -14.23 5.42 -2.17
C PRO A 39 -12.75 5.78 -1.94
N PHE A 40 -12.38 7.01 -2.31
CA PHE A 40 -11.01 7.52 -2.17
C PHE A 40 -10.40 7.24 -0.79
N ARG A 41 -11.15 7.51 0.29
CA ARG A 41 -10.69 7.29 1.68
C ARG A 41 -10.33 5.83 1.94
N ARG A 42 -11.12 4.90 1.39
CA ARG A 42 -10.92 3.46 1.57
C ARG A 42 -9.72 2.95 0.79
N ARG A 43 -9.56 3.37 -0.47
CA ARG A 43 -8.34 3.10 -1.26
C ARG A 43 -7.09 3.60 -0.55
N LEU A 44 -7.09 4.87 -0.13
CA LEU A 44 -5.95 5.48 0.55
C LEU A 44 -5.61 4.77 1.87
N PHE A 45 -6.61 4.35 2.63
CA PHE A 45 -6.41 3.58 3.86
C PHE A 45 -5.73 2.25 3.58
N LEU A 46 -6.26 1.45 2.64
CA LEU A 46 -5.74 0.14 2.29
C LEU A 46 -4.31 0.21 1.75
N LEU A 47 -4.03 1.18 0.87
CA LEU A 47 -2.68 1.42 0.34
C LEU A 47 -1.67 1.80 1.44
N LYS A 48 -2.09 2.59 2.43
CA LYS A 48 -1.24 2.94 3.59
C LYS A 48 -0.97 1.72 4.47
N ARG A 49 -2.00 0.90 4.75
CA ARG A 49 -1.84 -0.34 5.52
C ARG A 49 -0.88 -1.31 4.85
N TRP A 50 -1.03 -1.49 3.53
CA TRP A 50 -0.09 -2.28 2.74
C TRP A 50 1.33 -1.75 2.85
N ARG A 51 1.52 -0.43 2.67
CA ARG A 51 2.83 0.22 2.77
C ARG A 51 3.48 -0.05 4.12
N ASP A 52 2.74 0.16 5.21
CA ASP A 52 3.27 0.01 6.56
C ASP A 52 3.70 -1.45 6.81
N GLU A 53 2.88 -2.41 6.39
CA GLU A 53 3.21 -3.83 6.52
C GLU A 53 4.36 -4.27 5.61
N ARG A 54 4.47 -3.72 4.39
CA ARG A 54 5.62 -3.96 3.51
C ARG A 54 6.91 -3.45 4.14
N ILE A 55 6.90 -2.25 4.72
CA ILE A 55 8.05 -1.67 5.41
C ILE A 55 8.46 -2.57 6.58
N SER A 56 7.52 -2.95 7.45
CA SER A 56 7.80 -3.88 8.56
C SER A 56 8.36 -5.22 8.08
N TYR A 57 7.76 -5.80 7.03
CA TYR A 57 8.25 -7.03 6.43
C TYR A 57 9.69 -6.88 5.90
N LEU A 58 10.00 -5.77 5.23
CA LEU A 58 11.35 -5.51 4.71
C LEU A 58 12.37 -5.37 5.84
N TYR A 59 12.02 -4.64 6.91
CA TYR A 59 12.87 -4.50 8.10
C TYR A 59 13.15 -5.84 8.80
N GLU A 60 12.17 -6.73 8.84
CA GLU A 60 12.31 -8.02 9.54
C GLU A 60 13.02 -9.09 8.70
N CYS A 61 12.78 -9.09 7.38
CA CYS A 61 13.24 -10.17 6.50
C CYS A 61 14.56 -9.89 5.79
N PHE A 62 15.02 -8.64 5.75
CA PHE A 62 16.23 -8.21 5.04
C PHE A 62 17.15 -7.42 5.96
N ARG A 63 18.47 -7.49 5.73
CA ARG A 63 19.45 -6.68 6.48
C ARG A 63 19.42 -5.23 5.96
N ASP A 64 19.79 -4.30 6.84
CA ASP A 64 19.91 -2.85 6.69
C ASP A 64 19.72 -2.25 5.27
N PHE A 65 18.78 -1.28 5.16
CA PHE A 65 18.50 -0.39 4.01
C PHE A 65 17.87 -0.99 2.73
N ASP A 66 17.46 -2.26 2.72
CA ASP A 66 16.75 -2.84 1.56
C ASP A 66 15.36 -2.23 1.28
N TYR A 67 14.79 -1.44 2.20
CA TYR A 67 13.56 -0.70 1.92
C TYR A 67 13.77 0.44 0.90
N ASP A 68 14.96 1.04 0.86
CA ASP A 68 15.32 2.09 -0.12
C ASP A 68 15.53 1.51 -1.52
N SER A 69 15.70 0.19 -1.64
CA SER A 69 15.82 -0.50 -2.93
C SER A 69 14.48 -1.08 -3.44
N ASP A 70 13.44 -1.10 -2.60
CA ASP A 70 12.14 -1.69 -2.94
C ASP A 70 11.36 -0.83 -3.95
N LYS A 71 11.44 -1.25 -5.22
CA LYS A 71 10.78 -0.58 -6.36
C LYS A 71 9.26 -0.54 -6.24
N ILE A 72 8.63 -1.52 -5.58
CA ILE A 72 7.18 -1.59 -5.44
C ILE A 72 6.72 -0.53 -4.42
N LEU A 73 7.40 -0.47 -3.28
CA LEU A 73 7.19 0.53 -2.24
C LEU A 73 7.38 1.94 -2.77
N HIS A 74 8.47 2.20 -3.51
CA HIS A 74 8.72 3.51 -4.11
C HIS A 74 7.63 3.94 -5.09
N LYS A 75 7.21 3.05 -6.00
CA LYS A 75 6.11 3.35 -6.93
C LYS A 75 4.81 3.64 -6.19
N LEU A 76 4.52 2.89 -5.13
CA LEU A 76 3.34 3.09 -4.32
C LEU A 76 3.35 4.45 -3.60
N LEU A 77 4.48 4.84 -3.01
CA LEU A 77 4.62 6.13 -2.33
C LEU A 77 4.35 7.30 -3.28
N LEU A 78 4.88 7.24 -4.50
CA LEU A 78 4.61 8.23 -5.55
C LEU A 78 3.13 8.28 -5.90
N HIS A 79 2.46 7.13 -6.01
CA HIS A 79 1.03 7.07 -6.28
C HIS A 79 0.18 7.64 -5.15
N ILE A 80 0.47 7.29 -3.90
CA ILE A 80 -0.23 7.86 -2.73
C ILE A 80 -0.07 9.39 -2.70
N LYS A 81 1.13 9.91 -3.02
CA LYS A 81 1.38 11.36 -3.12
C LYS A 81 0.54 12.00 -4.22
N ARG A 82 0.50 11.40 -5.42
CA ARG A 82 -0.31 11.86 -6.55
C ARG A 82 -1.81 11.86 -6.22
N MET A 83 -2.32 10.77 -5.64
CA MET A 83 -3.72 10.67 -5.22
C MET A 83 -4.12 11.78 -4.25
N LYS A 84 -3.27 12.08 -3.26
CA LYS A 84 -3.53 13.17 -2.30
C LYS A 84 -3.55 14.53 -2.98
N ARG A 85 -2.62 14.79 -3.91
CA ARG A 85 -2.56 16.05 -4.67
C ARG A 85 -3.81 16.26 -5.53
N LEU A 86 -4.18 15.27 -6.33
CA LEU A 86 -5.39 15.33 -7.17
C LEU A 86 -6.65 15.61 -6.33
N ARG A 87 -6.73 15.02 -5.12
CA ARG A 87 -7.85 15.27 -4.21
C ARG A 87 -7.83 16.67 -3.58
N GLN A 88 -6.65 17.30 -3.45
CA GLN A 88 -6.54 18.68 -2.99
C GLN A 88 -6.98 19.65 -4.10
N GLU A 89 -6.48 19.44 -5.33
CA GLU A 89 -6.84 20.21 -6.53
C GLU A 89 -8.36 20.16 -6.77
N SER A 90 -8.95 18.97 -6.77
CA SER A 90 -10.40 18.82 -6.95
C SER A 90 -11.22 19.52 -5.86
N ARG A 91 -10.68 19.72 -4.65
CA ARG A 91 -11.38 20.42 -3.56
C ARG A 91 -11.24 21.93 -3.67
N LEU A 92 -10.21 22.43 -4.35
CA LEU A 92 -10.01 23.85 -4.62
C LEU A 92 -10.94 24.27 -5.76
N GLU A 93 -10.99 23.51 -6.86
CA GLU A 93 -11.90 23.78 -7.99
C GLU A 93 -13.38 23.86 -7.58
N ASN A 94 -13.82 23.05 -6.61
CA ASN A 94 -15.19 23.06 -6.09
C ASN A 94 -15.48 24.19 -5.09
N LYS A 95 -14.50 25.02 -4.72
CA LYS A 95 -14.68 26.18 -3.83
C LYS A 95 -14.73 27.51 -4.59
N ASP A 96 -14.32 27.51 -5.85
CA ASP A 96 -14.29 28.70 -6.72
C ASP A 96 -15.58 28.84 -7.56
N ILE A 97 -16.65 28.10 -7.18
CA ILE A 97 -18.01 28.14 -7.72
C ILE A 97 -18.98 28.44 -6.57
#